data_AF-A0A3M0YQ44-F1
#
_entry.id   AF-A0A3M0YQ44-F1
#
_cell.length_a   1.000
_cell.length_b   1.000
_cell.length_c   1.000
_cell.angle_alpha   90.00
_cell.angle_beta   90.00
_cell.angle_gamma   90.00
#
_symmetry.space_group_name_H-M   'P 1'
#
loop_
_entity.id
_entity.type
_entity.pdbx_description
1 polymer ?
#
loop_
_entity_poly.entity_id
_entity_poly.type
_entity_poly.pdbx_seq_one_letter_code
_entity_poly.pdbx_strand_id
1 'polypeptide(L)'
;IVLDVEHEFYRPSPWREFQRTLYDTYRGFVRIIDPDNPLTLRSMSSFLGIGAVMQKSFSASAEGAAHSTSHLDSLRAFMPSLRIVAMISFALAFFNLFPFPVLDGGHIFLGLWEMVMRRKISLRVLQTTTYVFMILLLAVALYVTYNDVKSLFLSQEETPPASPK
;
A
#
# COMPACT_ATOMS: atom_id res chain seq x y z
N ILE A 1 -0.35 17.21 -50.67
CA ILE A 1 -1.16 17.71 -49.53
C ILE A 1 -2.38 16.79 -49.39
N VAL A 2 -2.12 15.52 -49.13
CA VAL A 2 -3.05 14.42 -48.80
C VAL A 2 -2.15 13.39 -48.12
N LEU A 3 -2.67 12.68 -47.11
CA LEU A 3 -1.98 11.80 -46.14
C LEU A 3 -1.32 12.65 -45.03
N ASP A 4 -1.80 12.69 -43.79
CA ASP A 4 -2.15 11.56 -42.95
C ASP A 4 -3.13 12.05 -41.86
N VAL A 5 -4.41 11.69 -42.04
CA VAL A 5 -5.47 11.86 -41.03
C VAL A 5 -5.94 10.45 -40.64
N GLU A 6 -5.00 9.51 -40.47
CA GLU A 6 -5.27 8.12 -40.06
C GLU A 6 -4.52 7.75 -38.78
N HIS A 7 -4.30 8.72 -37.89
CA HIS A 7 -4.15 8.44 -36.45
C HIS A 7 -5.50 8.50 -35.75
N GLU A 8 -6.44 7.75 -36.31
CA GLU A 8 -7.74 7.50 -35.74
C GLU A 8 -7.59 6.49 -34.60
N PHE A 9 -7.57 7.03 -33.38
CA PHE A 9 -8.10 6.37 -32.19
C PHE A 9 -7.62 4.93 -31.90
N TYR A 10 -6.31 4.70 -31.76
CA TYR A 10 -5.85 3.68 -30.81
C TYR A 10 -6.03 4.21 -29.38
N ARG A 11 -7.28 4.39 -28.95
CA ARG A 11 -7.63 4.51 -27.53
C ARG A 11 -7.93 3.09 -27.06
N PRO A 12 -7.20 2.53 -26.09
CA PRO A 12 -7.57 1.25 -25.51
C PRO A 12 -9.04 1.32 -25.10
N SER A 13 -9.76 0.22 -25.26
CA SER A 13 -11.14 0.20 -24.73
C SER A 13 -11.05 0.52 -23.24
N PRO A 14 -11.98 1.34 -22.69
CA PRO A 14 -11.95 1.71 -21.27
C PRO A 14 -11.76 0.50 -20.34
N TRP A 15 -12.31 -0.64 -20.77
CA TRP A 15 -12.15 -1.93 -20.12
C TRP A 15 -10.72 -2.48 -20.11
N ARG A 16 -9.99 -2.41 -21.23
CA ARG A 16 -8.58 -2.85 -21.29
C ARG A 16 -7.68 -1.94 -20.47
N GLU A 17 -7.98 -0.65 -20.43
CA GLU A 17 -7.27 0.33 -19.59
C GLU A 17 -7.46 0.02 -18.09
N PHE A 18 -8.71 -0.30 -17.70
CA PHE A 18 -9.04 -0.72 -16.34
C PHE A 18 -8.33 -2.02 -15.95
N GLN A 19 -8.42 -3.04 -16.80
CA GLN A 19 -7.73 -4.31 -16.58
C GLN A 19 -6.21 -4.15 -16.50
N ARG A 20 -5.63 -3.30 -17.34
CA ARG A 20 -4.21 -2.96 -17.28
C ARG A 20 -3.86 -2.27 -15.96
N THR A 21 -4.68 -1.33 -15.52
CA THR A 21 -4.48 -0.63 -14.24
C THR A 21 -4.55 -1.61 -13.06
N LEU A 22 -5.51 -2.54 -13.06
CA LEU A 22 -5.59 -3.61 -12.07
C LEU A 22 -4.37 -4.53 -12.12
N TYR A 23 -3.95 -4.93 -13.33
CA TYR A 23 -2.81 -5.79 -13.53
C TYR A 23 -1.49 -5.12 -13.09
N ASP A 24 -1.30 -3.85 -13.42
CA ASP A 24 -0.12 -3.08 -13.03
C ASP A 24 -0.11 -2.79 -11.52
N THR A 25 -1.29 -2.62 -10.91
CA THR A 25 -1.45 -2.51 -9.46
C THR A 25 -1.12 -3.82 -8.76
N TYR A 26 -1.69 -4.93 -9.23
CA TYR A 26 -1.42 -6.27 -8.72
C TYR A 26 0.07 -6.64 -8.87
N ARG A 27 0.66 -6.42 -10.05
CA ARG A 27 2.08 -6.65 -10.30
C ARG A 27 2.96 -5.73 -9.44
N GLY A 28 2.56 -4.48 -9.26
CA GLY A 28 3.22 -3.55 -8.35
C GLY A 28 3.22 -4.06 -6.92
N PHE A 29 2.09 -4.62 -6.47
CA PHE A 29 1.96 -5.27 -5.17
C PHE A 29 2.84 -6.53 -5.05
N VAL A 30 2.85 -7.40 -6.04
CA VAL A 30 3.71 -8.61 -6.03
C VAL A 30 5.19 -8.23 -5.98
N ARG A 31 5.61 -7.17 -6.70
CA ARG A 31 6.97 -6.64 -6.63
C ARG A 31 7.37 -6.09 -5.25
N ILE A 32 6.39 -5.71 -4.43
CA ILE A 32 6.62 -5.30 -3.04
C ILE A 32 6.93 -6.50 -2.15
N ILE A 33 6.45 -7.68 -2.52
CA ILE A 33 6.62 -8.92 -1.76
C ILE A 33 7.86 -9.71 -2.23
N ASP A 34 8.41 -9.40 -3.41
CA ASP A 34 9.61 -10.06 -3.95
C ASP A 34 10.86 -9.83 -3.08
N PRO A 35 11.47 -10.89 -2.50
CA PRO A 35 12.66 -10.81 -1.65
C PRO A 35 13.91 -10.23 -2.33
N ASP A 36 13.98 -10.34 -3.66
CA ASP A 36 15.16 -9.97 -4.45
C ASP A 36 15.24 -8.46 -4.79
N ASN A 37 14.25 -7.65 -4.37
CA ASN A 37 14.27 -6.19 -4.58
C ASN A 37 14.81 -5.44 -3.34
N PRO A 38 16.03 -4.84 -3.41
CA PRO A 38 16.66 -4.16 -2.27
C PRO A 38 15.92 -2.89 -1.80
N LEU A 39 14.92 -2.42 -2.54
CA LEU A 39 14.21 -1.17 -2.28
C LEU A 39 12.83 -1.33 -1.64
N THR A 40 12.33 -2.54 -1.35
CA THR A 40 10.86 -2.72 -1.19
C THR A 40 10.36 -3.43 0.07
N LEU A 41 11.03 -4.44 0.61
CA LEU A 41 10.54 -5.12 1.82
C LEU A 41 10.97 -4.42 3.12
N ARG A 42 12.24 -4.02 3.22
CA ARG A 42 12.80 -3.38 4.43
C ARG A 42 12.34 -1.93 4.61
N SER A 43 12.00 -1.28 3.50
CA SER A 43 11.49 0.10 3.43
C SER A 43 9.97 0.18 3.52
N MET A 44 9.23 -0.92 3.62
CA MET A 44 7.77 -0.92 3.79
C MET A 44 7.33 -1.72 5.02
N SER A 45 8.22 -2.52 5.62
CA SER A 45 7.97 -3.27 6.86
C SER A 45 7.87 -2.37 8.10
N SER A 46 8.22 -1.10 7.99
CA SER A 46 8.21 -0.10 9.06
C SER A 46 7.24 1.04 8.75
N PHE A 47 6.70 1.66 9.80
CA PHE A 47 5.89 2.87 9.64
C PHE A 47 6.71 4.01 9.01
N LEU A 48 7.99 4.13 9.40
CA LEU A 48 8.91 5.09 8.80
C LEU A 48 9.12 4.87 7.30
N GLY A 49 9.22 3.61 6.90
CA GLY A 49 9.39 3.24 5.50
C GLY A 49 8.16 3.60 4.64
N ILE A 50 6.96 3.28 5.14
CA ILE A 50 5.70 3.71 4.52
C ILE A 50 5.65 5.24 4.42
N GLY A 51 6.07 5.94 5.48
CA GLY A 51 6.18 7.40 5.51
C GLY A 51 7.16 7.95 4.46
N ALA A 52 8.30 7.30 4.25
CA ALA A 52 9.27 7.70 3.23
C ALA A 52 8.72 7.55 1.80
N VAL A 53 7.98 6.46 1.52
CA VAL A 53 7.31 6.26 0.22
C VAL A 53 6.21 7.31 0.00
N MET A 54 5.43 7.61 1.03
CA MET A 54 4.42 8.67 1.03
C MET A 54 5.09 10.01 0.70
N GLN A 55 6.09 10.42 1.48
CA GLN A 55 6.81 11.69 1.29
C GLN A 55 7.45 11.80 -0.10
N LYS A 56 8.04 10.71 -0.61
CA LYS A 56 8.61 10.67 -1.97
C LYS A 56 7.56 10.87 -3.07
N SER A 57 6.37 10.31 -2.89
CA SER A 57 5.30 10.41 -3.88
C SER A 57 4.66 11.80 -3.88
N PHE A 58 4.48 12.40 -2.70
CA PHE A 58 4.00 13.77 -2.56
C PHE A 58 5.01 14.80 -3.08
N SER A 59 6.30 14.63 -2.79
CA SER A 59 7.35 15.51 -3.34
C SER A 59 7.45 15.43 -4.85
N ALA A 60 7.42 14.23 -5.44
CA ALA A 60 7.36 14.05 -6.89
C ALA A 60 6.13 14.73 -7.51
N SER A 61 4.98 14.70 -6.83
CA SER A 61 3.79 15.42 -7.26
C SER A 61 3.95 16.94 -7.19
N ALA A 62 4.57 17.46 -6.13
CA ALA A 62 4.82 18.90 -5.95
C ALA A 62 5.80 19.45 -7.01
N GLU A 63 6.87 18.72 -7.29
CA GLU A 63 7.83 19.06 -8.36
C GLU A 63 7.16 19.06 -9.74
N GLY A 64 6.37 18.02 -10.05
CA GLY A 64 5.60 17.97 -11.29
C GLY A 64 4.64 19.16 -11.44
N ALA A 65 4.02 19.60 -10.34
CA ALA A 65 3.10 20.74 -10.36
C ALA A 65 3.84 22.06 -10.60
N ALA A 66 5.04 22.22 -10.05
CA ALA A 66 5.88 23.41 -10.23
C ALA A 66 6.33 23.60 -11.70
N HIS A 67 6.52 22.52 -12.45
CA HIS A 67 6.92 22.54 -13.86
C HIS A 67 5.76 22.38 -14.85
N SER A 68 4.51 22.39 -14.37
CA SER A 68 3.34 22.17 -15.22
C SER A 68 3.04 23.40 -16.09
N THR A 69 3.32 23.30 -17.39
CA THR A 69 3.07 24.37 -18.36
C THR A 69 1.67 24.32 -18.98
N SER A 70 1.05 23.13 -19.02
CA SER A 70 -0.29 22.92 -19.56
C SER A 70 -1.24 22.32 -18.52
N HIS A 71 -2.54 22.44 -18.78
CA HIS A 71 -3.57 21.78 -17.96
C HIS A 71 -3.46 20.26 -17.96
N LEU A 72 -2.82 19.66 -18.97
CA LEU A 72 -2.59 18.21 -19.01
C LEU A 72 -1.38 17.82 -18.17
N ASP A 73 -0.38 18.70 -18.06
CA ASP A 73 0.80 18.48 -17.22
C ASP A 73 0.45 18.52 -15.73
N SER A 74 -0.46 19.42 -15.33
CA SER A 74 -0.91 19.48 -13.95
C SER A 74 -1.64 18.20 -13.52
N LEU A 75 -2.44 17.59 -14.39
CA LEU A 75 -3.07 16.29 -14.10
C LEU A 75 -2.05 15.17 -13.96
N ARG A 76 -0.98 15.19 -14.76
CA ARG A 76 0.12 14.22 -14.66
C ARG A 76 0.94 14.41 -13.38
N ALA A 77 1.10 15.65 -12.93
CA ALA A 77 1.78 15.95 -11.67
C ALA A 77 1.10 15.29 -10.46
N PHE A 78 -0.22 15.12 -10.46
CA PHE A 78 -0.92 14.45 -9.35
C PHE A 78 -0.86 12.91 -9.40
N MET A 79 -0.47 12.31 -10.53
CA MET A 79 -0.49 10.85 -10.71
C MET A 79 0.34 10.08 -9.68
N PRO A 80 1.56 10.50 -9.27
CA PRO A 80 2.33 9.81 -8.23
C PRO A 80 1.58 9.68 -6.90
N SER A 81 0.97 10.76 -6.41
CA SER A 81 0.17 10.76 -5.18
C SER A 81 -1.10 9.91 -5.33
N LEU A 82 -1.81 10.00 -6.46
CA LEU A 82 -3.00 9.17 -6.68
C LEU A 82 -2.66 7.68 -6.73
N ARG A 83 -1.49 7.33 -7.27
CA ARG A 83 -1.03 5.93 -7.34
C ARG A 83 -0.81 5.34 -5.94
N ILE A 84 -0.22 6.07 -5.00
CA ILE A 84 -0.05 5.54 -3.63
C ILE A 84 -1.38 5.43 -2.91
N VAL A 85 -2.29 6.38 -3.09
CA VAL A 85 -3.62 6.34 -2.48
C VAL A 85 -4.40 5.15 -3.02
N ALA A 86 -4.37 4.91 -4.33
CA ALA A 86 -4.98 3.75 -4.96
C ALA A 86 -4.39 2.44 -4.43
N MET A 87 -3.06 2.37 -4.29
CA MET A 87 -2.37 1.18 -3.78
C MET A 87 -2.71 0.89 -2.32
N ILE A 88 -2.71 1.91 -1.45
CA ILE A 88 -3.08 1.77 -0.03
C ILE A 88 -4.56 1.38 0.09
N SER A 89 -5.44 2.02 -0.67
CA SER A 89 -6.88 1.73 -0.63
C SER A 89 -7.17 0.30 -1.07
N PHE A 90 -6.50 -0.16 -2.14
CA PHE A 90 -6.60 -1.54 -2.60
C PHE A 90 -6.02 -2.52 -1.58
N ALA A 91 -4.85 -2.22 -0.99
CA ALA A 91 -4.26 -3.05 0.04
C ALA A 91 -5.19 -3.15 1.26
N LEU A 92 -5.77 -2.05 1.72
CA LEU A 92 -6.69 -2.03 2.85
C LEU A 92 -7.98 -2.80 2.55
N ALA A 93 -8.54 -2.63 1.35
CA ALA A 93 -9.70 -3.41 0.90
C ALA A 93 -9.37 -4.91 0.86
N PHE A 94 -8.20 -5.28 0.35
CA PHE A 94 -7.73 -6.67 0.30
C PHE A 94 -7.52 -7.24 1.71
N PHE A 95 -6.85 -6.49 2.61
CA PHE A 95 -6.63 -6.92 3.98
C PHE A 95 -7.93 -7.06 4.77
N ASN A 96 -8.91 -6.18 4.54
CA ASN A 96 -10.23 -6.26 5.14
C ASN A 96 -11.02 -7.51 4.71
N LEU A 97 -10.64 -8.20 3.62
CA LEU A 97 -11.28 -9.45 3.19
C LEU A 97 -10.71 -10.69 3.88
N PHE A 98 -9.58 -10.60 4.58
CA PHE A 98 -9.03 -11.76 5.29
C PHE A 98 -9.95 -12.20 6.45
N PRO A 99 -9.95 -13.51 6.79
CA PRO A 99 -10.80 -14.08 7.83
C PRO A 99 -10.25 -13.80 9.24
N PHE A 100 -9.97 -12.53 9.55
CA PHE A 100 -9.46 -12.09 10.84
C PHE A 100 -10.59 -11.50 11.70
N PRO A 101 -10.79 -11.94 12.96
CA PRO A 101 -11.96 -11.61 13.79
C PRO A 101 -12.22 -10.11 14.09
N VAL A 102 -11.25 -9.24 13.84
CA VAL A 102 -11.32 -7.78 14.07
C VAL A 102 -11.64 -7.01 12.76
N LEU A 103 -11.50 -7.67 11.62
CA LEU A 103 -11.69 -7.11 10.28
C LEU A 103 -13.07 -7.53 9.73
N ASP A 104 -13.60 -6.75 8.79
CA ASP A 104 -14.91 -7.01 8.16
C ASP A 104 -15.01 -8.44 7.57
N GLY A 105 -13.92 -8.94 6.98
CA GLY A 105 -13.80 -10.29 6.44
C GLY A 105 -13.90 -11.40 7.49
N GLY A 106 -13.57 -11.12 8.76
CA GLY A 106 -13.80 -12.04 9.87
C GLY A 106 -15.29 -12.30 10.11
N HIS A 107 -16.10 -11.24 10.10
CA HIS A 107 -17.55 -11.38 10.24
C HIS A 107 -18.17 -12.13 9.06
N ILE A 108 -17.71 -11.84 7.84
CA ILE A 108 -18.13 -12.55 6.62
C ILE A 108 -17.77 -14.03 6.70
N PHE A 109 -16.53 -14.34 7.09
CA PHE A 109 -16.05 -15.72 7.22
C PHE A 109 -16.82 -16.51 8.28
N LEU A 110 -17.09 -15.90 9.44
CA LEU A 110 -17.87 -16.51 10.51
C LEU A 110 -19.32 -16.77 10.07
N GLY A 111 -19.95 -15.82 9.38
CA GLY A 111 -21.28 -16.01 8.80
C GLY A 111 -21.31 -17.13 7.75
N LEU A 112 -20.29 -17.21 6.90
CA LEU A 112 -20.12 -18.28 5.92
C LEU A 112 -19.95 -19.64 6.62
N TRP A 113 -19.15 -19.68 7.69
CA TRP A 113 -18.94 -20.86 8.52
C TRP A 113 -20.23 -21.33 9.19
N GLU A 114 -21.01 -20.42 9.77
CA GLU A 114 -22.32 -20.73 10.35
C GLU A 114 -23.31 -21.27 9.31
N MET A 115 -23.30 -20.72 8.09
CA MET A 115 -24.13 -21.20 6.98
C MET A 115 -23.77 -22.64 6.57
N VAL A 116 -22.47 -22.94 6.47
CA VAL A 116 -21.98 -24.29 6.11
C VAL A 116 -22.23 -25.30 7.22
N MET A 117 -21.90 -24.96 8.47
CA MET A 117 -22.00 -25.87 9.61
C MET A 117 -23.40 -25.93 10.23
N ARG A 118 -24.30 -25.02 9.85
CA ARG A 118 -25.68 -24.87 10.38
C ARG A 118 -25.74 -24.84 11.92
N ARG A 119 -24.66 -24.38 12.57
CA ARG A 119 -24.52 -24.27 14.01
C ARG A 119 -24.06 -22.86 14.36
N LYS A 120 -24.74 -22.23 15.32
CA LYS A 120 -24.39 -20.90 15.81
C LYS A 120 -23.06 -20.96 16.57
N ILE A 121 -22.16 -20.03 16.28
CA ILE A 121 -20.93 -19.86 17.04
C ILE A 121 -21.29 -19.24 18.39
N SER A 122 -20.71 -19.76 19.48
CA SER A 122 -20.97 -19.20 20.80
C SER A 122 -20.39 -17.79 20.91
N LEU A 123 -21.16 -16.85 21.46
CA LEU A 123 -20.72 -15.47 21.68
C LEU A 123 -19.43 -15.38 22.50
N ARG A 124 -19.23 -16.31 23.43
CA ARG A 124 -18.01 -16.40 24.25
C ARG A 124 -16.77 -16.68 23.40
N VAL A 125 -16.85 -17.61 22.45
CA VAL A 125 -15.72 -17.91 21.54
C VAL A 125 -15.42 -16.72 20.64
N LEU A 126 -16.44 -16.05 20.11
CA LEU A 126 -16.25 -14.86 19.30
C LEU A 126 -15.54 -13.74 20.08
N GLN A 127 -16.05 -13.40 21.26
CA GLN A 127 -15.47 -12.38 22.13
C GLN A 127 -14.02 -12.71 22.50
N THR A 128 -13.75 -13.94 22.97
CA THR A 128 -12.40 -14.35 23.34
C THR A 128 -11.45 -14.27 22.15
N THR A 129 -11.86 -14.75 20.97
CA THR A 129 -11.01 -14.72 19.77
C THR A 129 -10.71 -13.28 19.34
N THR A 130 -11.72 -12.40 19.32
CA THR A 130 -11.54 -10.97 19.02
C THR A 130 -10.59 -10.29 20.01
N TYR A 131 -10.75 -10.53 21.32
CA TYR A 131 -9.84 -9.95 22.32
C TYR A 131 -8.40 -10.44 22.18
N VAL A 132 -8.21 -11.76 21.97
CA VAL A 132 -6.88 -12.34 21.75
C VAL A 132 -6.23 -11.70 20.51
N PHE A 133 -6.98 -11.58 19.42
CA PHE A 133 -6.47 -11.00 18.17
C PHE A 133 -6.17 -9.49 18.32
N MET A 134 -7.00 -8.76 19.06
CA MET A 134 -6.77 -7.34 19.35
C MET A 134 -5.49 -7.13 20.16
N ILE A 135 -5.26 -7.94 21.20
CA ILE A 135 -4.02 -7.89 22.00
C ILE A 135 -2.82 -8.25 21.13
N LEU A 136 -2.95 -9.26 20.26
CA LEU A 136 -1.90 -9.64 19.32
C LEU A 136 -1.56 -8.49 18.36
N LEU A 137 -2.56 -7.85 17.76
CA LEU A 137 -2.36 -6.70 16.86
C LEU A 137 -1.68 -5.54 17.58
N LEU A 138 -2.10 -5.25 18.82
CA LEU A 138 -1.46 -4.21 19.64
C LEU A 138 -0.01 -4.56 19.94
N ALA A 139 0.30 -5.81 20.29
CA ALA A 139 1.67 -6.26 20.54
C ALA A 139 2.56 -6.13 19.29
N VAL A 140 2.03 -6.50 18.12
CA VAL A 140 2.74 -6.33 16.84
C VAL A 140 2.96 -4.85 16.53
N ALA A 141 1.94 -4.00 16.70
CA ALA A 141 2.06 -2.57 16.47
C ALA A 141 3.13 -1.93 17.38
N LEU A 142 3.16 -2.31 18.66
CA LEU A 142 4.20 -1.88 19.60
C LEU A 142 5.59 -2.38 19.20
N TYR A 143 5.71 -3.64 18.77
CA TYR A 143 6.97 -4.21 18.32
C TYR A 143 7.54 -3.48 17.09
N VAL A 144 6.70 -3.22 16.09
CA VAL A 144 7.09 -2.45 14.89
C VAL A 144 7.49 -1.03 15.28
N THR A 145 6.69 -0.36 16.12
CA THR A 145 6.97 1.00 16.60
C THR A 145 8.30 1.05 17.36
N TYR A 146 8.58 0.08 18.23
CA TYR A 146 9.84 -0.01 18.96
C TYR A 146 11.05 -0.14 18.01
N ASN A 147 10.94 -1.00 16.99
CA ASN A 147 11.99 -1.18 15.99
C ASN A 147 12.23 0.11 15.18
N ASP A 148 11.17 0.84 14.83
CA ASP A 148 11.26 2.11 14.13
C ASP A 148 11.97 3.18 14.97
N VAL A 149 11.58 3.31 16.23
CA VAL A 149 12.19 4.24 17.19
C VAL A 149 13.69 3.93 17.37
N LYS A 150 14.04 2.65 17.53
CA LYS A 150 15.44 2.21 17.61
C LYS A 150 16.23 2.59 16.35
N SER A 151 15.64 2.41 15.16
CA SER A 151 16.29 2.75 13.89
C SER A 151 16.60 4.24 13.77
N LEU A 152 15.72 5.11 14.29
CA LEU A 152 15.95 6.57 14.30
C LEU A 152 17.12 6.97 15.18
N PHE A 153 17.20 6.40 16.39
CA PHE A 153 18.27 6.72 17.33
C PHE A 153 19.64 6.22 16.86
N LEU A 154 19.72 5.01 16.29
CA LEU A 154 20.98 4.46 15.76
C LEU A 154 21.53 5.26 14.56
N SER A 155 20.67 5.94 13.81
CA SER A 155 21.08 6.75 12.65
C SER A 155 21.77 8.06 13.03
N GLN A 156 21.86 8.41 14.32
CA GLN A 156 22.50 9.64 14.82
C GLN A 156 23.96 9.42 15.28
N GLU A 157 24.44 8.18 15.34
CA GLU A 157 25.73 7.82 15.94
C GLU A 157 26.90 7.72 14.92
N GLU A 158 26.62 7.71 13.61
CA GLU A 158 27.64 7.80 12.56
C GLU A 158 28.19 9.23 12.45
N THR A 159 29.09 9.56 13.37
CA THR A 159 30.03 10.67 13.22
C THR A 159 30.90 10.46 11.97
N PRO A 160 31.08 11.48 11.11
CA PRO A 160 31.93 11.33 9.92
C PRO A 160 33.37 11.03 10.35
N PRO A 161 34.05 10.05 9.72
CA PRO A 161 35.47 9.84 9.98
C PRO A 161 36.22 11.14 9.68
N ALA A 162 36.98 11.60 10.67
CA ALA A 162 37.79 12.79 10.61
C ALA A 162 38.56 12.87 9.28
N SER A 163 38.49 14.04 8.65
CA SER A 163 39.28 14.43 7.48
C SER A 163 40.73 13.89 7.59
N PRO A 164 41.24 13.14 6.61
CA PRO A 164 42.68 13.03 6.47
C PRO A 164 43.21 14.40 6.01
N LYS A 165 44.26 14.87 6.68
CA LYS A 165 45.00 16.10 6.34
C LYS A 165 45.55 16.06 4.92
#